data_AF-A0A165UMV7-F1
#
_entry.id   AF-A0A165UMV7-F1
#
_cell.length_a   1.000
_cell.length_b   1.000
_cell.length_c   1.000
_cell.angle_alpha   90.00
_cell.angle_beta   90.00
_cell.angle_gamma   90.00
#
_symmetry.space_group_name_H-M   'P 1'
#
loop_
_entity.id
_entity.type
_entity.pdbx_description
1 polymer ?
#
loop_
_entity_poly.entity_id
_entity_poly.type
_entity_poly.pdbx_seq_one_letter_code
_entity_poly.pdbx_strand_id
1 'polypeptide(L)'
;MHAKEHLATGNLKEALESTQETVREHPEDVKERILLFQLYCINGDWLKAKKQLPVIRQFDVSAIPMVETYSRLIDMEQFREEVFSSDKTPLLFGEPKEWLSYLIQALKFDVKKNNQAATELREQAFEEAEAISGAINGETFEWLADADPRLGPVLELMMSNAYYWVPFSAIKSIRIPEPRDLRDMCWTPVNLLWVNGGPANGFIPTRYVETVLADDANLKLSRLTTWVDEKPVGQRMFVSEATEVSLQEIRSVNFDSALDIHKELGPIHSGDDGPSSRKPDHG
;
A
#
# COMPACT_ATOMS: atom_id res chain seq x y z
N MET A 1 -27.28 14.36 3.62
CA MET A 1 -26.27 13.79 4.54
C MET A 1 -24.92 14.19 4.01
N HIS A 2 -23.99 14.55 4.89
CA HIS A 2 -22.63 14.89 4.46
C HIS A 2 -21.86 13.60 4.13
N ALA A 3 -20.95 13.63 3.16
CA ALA A 3 -20.19 12.46 2.70
C ALA A 3 -19.52 11.65 3.83
N LYS A 4 -19.12 12.30 4.94
CA LYS A 4 -18.59 11.65 6.14
C LYS A 4 -19.57 10.70 6.81
N GLU A 5 -20.86 11.04 6.85
CA GLU A 5 -21.91 10.20 7.45
C GLU A 5 -22.12 8.94 6.60
N HIS A 6 -22.13 9.09 5.28
CA HIS A 6 -22.19 7.97 4.34
C HIS A 6 -20.97 7.03 4.48
N LEU A 7 -19.76 7.59 4.61
CA LEU A 7 -18.55 6.80 4.85
C LEU A 7 -18.58 6.03 6.18
N ALA A 8 -19.11 6.65 7.24
CA ALA A 8 -19.26 5.99 8.54
C ALA A 8 -20.18 4.77 8.46
N THR A 9 -21.25 4.84 7.66
CA THR A 9 -22.19 3.72 7.47
C THR A 9 -21.83 2.78 6.32
N GLY A 10 -20.69 2.98 5.65
CA GLY A 10 -20.24 2.12 4.54
C GLY A 10 -20.95 2.39 3.20
N ASN A 11 -21.71 3.48 3.08
CA ASN A 11 -22.43 3.88 1.87
C ASN A 11 -21.50 4.66 0.92
N LEU A 12 -20.52 3.95 0.34
CA LEU A 12 -19.46 4.56 -0.47
C LEU A 12 -19.98 5.24 -1.74
N LYS A 13 -21.02 4.68 -2.37
CA LYS A 13 -21.62 5.24 -3.59
C LYS A 13 -22.27 6.60 -3.29
N GLU A 14 -23.09 6.66 -2.25
CA GLU A 14 -23.78 7.87 -1.82
C GLU A 14 -22.78 8.93 -1.35
N ALA A 15 -21.69 8.53 -0.68
CA ALA A 15 -20.60 9.44 -0.33
C ALA A 15 -19.97 10.07 -1.59
N LEU A 16 -19.73 9.27 -2.63
CA LEU A 16 -19.18 9.76 -3.89
C LEU A 16 -20.14 10.69 -4.63
N GLU A 17 -21.42 10.31 -4.75
CA GLU A 17 -22.43 11.11 -5.44
C GLU A 17 -22.63 12.48 -4.76
N SER A 18 -22.75 12.49 -3.43
CA SER A 18 -22.87 13.72 -2.65
C SER A 18 -21.62 14.60 -2.77
N THR A 19 -20.42 14.03 -2.70
CA THR A 19 -19.17 14.81 -2.86
C THR A 19 -19.06 15.41 -4.27
N GLN A 20 -19.49 14.69 -5.30
CA GLN A 20 -19.51 15.22 -6.67
C GLN A 20 -20.48 16.39 -6.82
N GLU A 21 -21.64 16.35 -6.17
CA GLU A 21 -22.58 17.48 -6.14
C GLU A 21 -21.96 18.70 -5.46
N THR A 22 -21.36 18.51 -4.28
CA THR A 22 -20.69 19.60 -3.55
C THR A 22 -19.56 20.23 -4.36
N VAL A 23 -18.70 19.44 -5.01
CA VAL A 23 -17.62 19.98 -5.88
C VAL A 23 -18.16 20.67 -7.13
N ARG A 24 -19.35 20.30 -7.63
CA ARG A 24 -20.01 21.00 -8.74
C ARG A 24 -20.54 22.37 -8.31
N GLU A 25 -21.06 22.48 -7.09
CA GLU A 25 -21.56 23.73 -6.52
C GLU A 25 -20.43 24.66 -6.06
N HIS A 26 -19.33 24.09 -5.54
CA HIS A 26 -18.18 24.79 -4.98
C HIS A 26 -16.85 24.30 -5.59
N PRO A 27 -16.59 24.59 -6.87
CA PRO A 27 -15.43 24.06 -7.57
C PRO A 27 -14.07 24.57 -7.07
N GLU A 28 -14.01 25.61 -6.25
CA GLU A 28 -12.78 26.11 -5.65
C GLU A 28 -12.48 25.48 -4.27
N ASP A 29 -13.42 24.70 -3.70
CA ASP A 29 -13.21 24.05 -2.41
C ASP A 29 -12.21 22.89 -2.52
N VAL A 30 -10.98 23.16 -2.09
CA VAL A 30 -9.87 22.21 -2.12
C VAL A 30 -10.13 21.00 -1.23
N LYS A 31 -10.81 21.16 -0.08
CA LYS A 31 -11.05 20.05 0.85
C LYS A 31 -12.01 19.03 0.24
N GLU A 32 -13.08 19.52 -0.39
CA GLU A 32 -14.04 18.66 -1.09
C GLU A 32 -13.42 18.01 -2.33
N ARG A 33 -12.51 18.70 -3.02
CA ARG A 33 -11.73 18.08 -4.12
C ARG A 33 -10.78 16.99 -3.65
N ILE A 34 -10.12 17.18 -2.51
CA ILE A 34 -9.27 16.16 -1.91
C ILE A 34 -10.12 14.94 -1.53
N LEU A 35 -11.28 15.15 -0.91
CA LEU A 35 -12.21 14.06 -0.59
C LEU A 35 -12.67 13.33 -1.86
N LEU A 36 -13.05 14.06 -2.90
CA LEU A 36 -13.45 13.49 -4.18
C LEU A 36 -12.33 12.65 -4.83
N PHE A 37 -11.10 13.16 -4.82
CA PHE A 37 -9.92 12.42 -5.24
C PHE A 37 -9.78 11.10 -4.46
N GLN A 38 -9.85 11.13 -3.13
CA GLN A 38 -9.73 9.96 -2.28
C GLN A 38 -10.83 8.92 -2.56
N LEU A 39 -12.07 9.36 -2.73
CA LEU A 39 -13.20 8.48 -3.04
C LEU A 39 -13.03 7.79 -4.41
N TYR A 40 -12.50 8.50 -5.41
CA TYR A 40 -12.15 7.87 -6.68
C TYR A 40 -11.05 6.82 -6.52
N CYS A 41 -10.03 7.07 -5.69
CA CYS A 41 -9.00 6.08 -5.40
C CYS A 41 -9.55 4.82 -4.71
N ILE A 42 -10.45 4.98 -3.74
CA ILE A 42 -11.10 3.85 -3.06
C ILE A 42 -11.88 2.99 -4.06
N ASN A 43 -12.61 3.64 -4.98
CA ASN A 43 -13.37 2.97 -6.03
C ASN A 43 -12.53 2.38 -7.17
N GLY A 44 -11.22 2.64 -7.23
CA GLY A 44 -10.38 2.25 -8.36
C GLY A 44 -10.63 3.07 -9.63
N ASP A 45 -11.28 4.23 -9.52
CA ASP A 45 -11.53 5.18 -10.61
C ASP A 45 -10.25 6.02 -10.91
N TRP A 46 -9.13 5.36 -11.22
CA TRP A 46 -7.79 5.95 -11.33
C TRP A 46 -7.72 7.18 -12.24
N LEU A 47 -8.37 7.11 -13.41
CA LEU A 47 -8.41 8.23 -14.36
C LEU A 47 -9.15 9.44 -13.79
N LYS A 48 -10.24 9.24 -13.03
CA LYS A 48 -10.99 10.34 -12.42
C LYS A 48 -10.24 10.91 -11.22
N ALA A 49 -9.62 10.06 -10.41
CA ALA A 49 -8.74 10.47 -9.32
C ALA A 49 -7.61 11.38 -9.83
N LYS A 50 -6.88 10.94 -10.86
CA LYS A 50 -5.76 11.68 -11.44
C LYS A 50 -6.19 13.04 -12.02
N LYS A 51 -7.42 13.15 -12.54
CA LYS A 51 -7.98 14.42 -13.05
C LYS A 51 -8.24 15.46 -11.97
N GLN A 52 -8.43 15.06 -10.70
CA GLN A 52 -8.60 16.03 -9.60
C GLN A 52 -7.30 16.71 -9.20
N LEU A 53 -6.16 16.01 -9.31
CA LEU A 53 -4.87 16.45 -8.76
C LEU A 53 -4.34 17.78 -9.37
N PRO A 54 -4.37 18.01 -10.69
CA PRO A 54 -3.96 19.31 -11.25
C PRO A 54 -4.84 20.47 -10.80
N VAL A 55 -6.14 20.22 -10.55
CA VAL A 55 -7.09 21.23 -10.09
C VAL A 55 -6.85 21.57 -8.63
N ILE A 56 -6.62 20.56 -7.78
CA ILE A 56 -6.20 20.76 -6.39
C ILE A 56 -4.95 21.64 -6.33
N ARG A 57 -3.93 21.31 -7.14
CA ARG A 57 -2.70 22.11 -7.24
C ARG A 57 -2.93 23.57 -7.64
N GLN A 58 -3.93 23.81 -8.50
CA GLN A 58 -4.25 25.17 -8.96
C GLN A 58 -4.84 26.03 -7.83
N PHE A 59 -5.68 25.45 -6.98
CA PHE A 59 -6.36 26.18 -5.91
C PHE A 59 -5.57 26.21 -4.59
N ASP A 60 -4.65 25.27 -4.38
CA ASP A 60 -3.79 25.23 -3.19
C ASP A 60 -2.36 24.78 -3.52
N VAL A 61 -1.43 25.73 -3.46
CA VAL A 61 0.01 25.50 -3.68
C VAL A 61 0.61 24.64 -2.57
N SER A 62 0.07 24.69 -1.35
CA SER A 62 0.57 23.86 -0.24
C SER A 62 0.29 22.37 -0.47
N ALA A 63 -0.66 22.03 -1.34
CA ALA A 63 -0.99 20.66 -1.72
C ALA A 63 -0.06 20.04 -2.78
N ILE A 64 0.94 20.79 -3.31
CA ILE A 64 1.87 20.28 -4.34
C ILE A 64 2.53 18.94 -3.94
N PRO A 65 3.11 18.78 -2.74
CA PRO A 65 3.75 17.52 -2.37
C PRO A 65 2.78 16.34 -2.37
N MET A 66 1.55 16.55 -1.88
CA MET A 66 0.48 15.55 -1.94
C MET A 66 0.17 15.20 -3.40
N VAL A 67 -0.06 16.20 -4.25
CA VAL A 67 -0.38 15.98 -5.67
C VAL A 67 0.69 15.17 -6.39
N GLU A 68 1.97 15.48 -6.16
CA GLU A 68 3.08 14.75 -6.79
C GLU A 68 3.17 13.30 -6.30
N THR A 69 3.08 13.07 -4.99
CA THR A 69 3.12 11.71 -4.42
C THR A 69 1.98 10.86 -4.94
N TYR A 70 0.73 11.32 -4.83
CA TYR A 70 -0.42 10.51 -5.19
C TYR A 70 -0.62 10.37 -6.70
N SER A 71 -0.11 11.29 -7.52
CA SER A 71 -0.05 11.08 -8.98
C SER A 71 0.78 9.85 -9.33
N ARG A 72 1.94 9.67 -8.66
CA ARG A 72 2.81 8.52 -8.88
C ARG A 72 2.23 7.23 -8.32
N LEU A 73 1.60 7.28 -7.14
CA LEU A 73 0.94 6.11 -6.57
C LEU A 73 -0.17 5.58 -7.49
N ILE A 74 -0.98 6.46 -8.10
CA ILE A 74 -1.98 6.05 -9.09
C ILE A 74 -1.31 5.36 -10.30
N ASP A 75 -0.21 5.89 -10.81
CA ASP A 75 0.50 5.25 -11.93
C ASP A 75 1.06 3.87 -11.55
N MET A 76 1.49 3.72 -10.30
CA MET A 76 1.97 2.45 -9.76
C MET A 76 0.83 1.44 -9.49
N GLU A 77 -0.39 1.88 -9.18
CA GLU A 77 -1.57 1.01 -9.13
C GLU A 77 -1.86 0.38 -10.49
N GLN A 78 -1.87 1.20 -11.55
CA GLN A 78 -2.09 0.70 -12.91
C GLN A 78 -0.99 -0.28 -13.33
N PHE A 79 0.27 0.02 -12.99
CA PHE A 79 1.37 -0.93 -13.21
C PHE A 79 1.20 -2.21 -12.39
N ARG A 80 0.72 -2.12 -11.14
CA ARG A 80 0.44 -3.28 -10.31
C ARG A 80 -0.64 -4.16 -10.93
N GLU A 81 -1.72 -3.58 -11.46
CA GLU A 81 -2.76 -4.32 -12.18
C GLU A 81 -2.16 -5.11 -13.36
N GLU A 82 -1.29 -4.48 -14.14
CA GLU A 82 -0.58 -5.11 -15.28
C GLU A 82 0.39 -6.22 -14.83
N VAL A 83 0.96 -6.13 -13.62
CA VAL A 83 1.80 -7.18 -13.05
C VAL A 83 0.96 -8.43 -12.72
N PHE A 84 -0.15 -8.26 -12.01
CA PHE A 84 -1.00 -9.38 -11.62
C PHE A 84 -1.83 -9.95 -12.78
N SER A 85 -2.07 -9.18 -13.85
CA SER A 85 -2.57 -9.70 -15.15
C SER A 85 -1.47 -10.35 -16.00
N SER A 86 -0.22 -10.37 -15.51
CA SER A 86 0.96 -10.91 -16.20
C SER A 86 1.31 -10.19 -17.52
N ASP A 87 0.79 -8.99 -17.75
CA ASP A 87 1.16 -8.14 -18.89
C ASP A 87 2.55 -7.50 -18.70
N LYS A 88 2.92 -7.24 -17.44
CA LYS A 88 4.24 -6.72 -17.05
C LYS A 88 4.86 -7.55 -15.93
N THR A 89 6.15 -7.34 -15.69
CA THR A 89 6.89 -7.96 -14.59
C THR A 89 7.23 -6.92 -13.54
N PRO A 90 7.11 -7.23 -12.24
CA PRO A 90 7.46 -6.29 -11.18
C PRO A 90 8.97 -6.02 -11.19
N LEU A 91 9.38 -4.85 -10.71
CA LEU A 91 10.78 -4.64 -10.39
C LEU A 91 11.11 -5.39 -9.10
N LEU A 92 12.22 -6.12 -9.10
CA LEU A 92 12.71 -6.80 -7.92
C LEU A 92 13.68 -5.88 -7.17
N PHE A 93 13.55 -5.81 -5.84
CA PHE A 93 14.44 -5.00 -5.02
C PHE A 93 15.67 -5.81 -4.56
N GLY A 94 16.85 -5.22 -4.69
CA GLY A 94 18.11 -5.83 -4.29
C GLY A 94 18.66 -6.83 -5.32
N GLU A 95 19.49 -7.75 -4.85
CA GLU A 95 20.07 -8.79 -5.70
C GLU A 95 18.99 -9.77 -6.19
N PRO A 96 18.98 -10.15 -7.48
CA PRO A 96 18.01 -11.09 -8.01
C PRO A 96 18.05 -12.44 -7.27
N LYS A 97 16.98 -12.78 -6.56
CA LYS A 97 16.77 -14.12 -6.01
C LYS A 97 15.97 -14.94 -7.02
N GLU A 98 16.51 -16.11 -7.41
CA GLU A 98 15.93 -16.96 -8.46
C GLU A 98 14.48 -17.35 -8.17
N TRP A 99 14.17 -17.66 -6.91
CA TRP A 99 12.82 -18.04 -6.47
C TRP A 99 11.74 -16.99 -6.75
N LEU A 100 12.08 -15.70 -6.79
CA LEU A 100 11.13 -14.63 -7.17
C LEU A 100 10.65 -14.79 -8.61
N SER A 101 11.49 -15.34 -9.49
CA SER A 101 11.13 -15.59 -10.88
C SER A 101 10.06 -16.67 -11.02
N TYR A 102 10.01 -17.65 -10.11
CA TYR A 102 8.97 -18.69 -10.10
C TYR A 102 7.60 -18.10 -9.72
N LEU A 103 7.55 -17.17 -8.75
CA LEU A 103 6.31 -16.44 -8.43
C LEU A 103 5.80 -15.63 -9.63
N ILE A 104 6.69 -14.90 -10.32
CA ILE A 104 6.33 -14.14 -11.52
C ILE A 104 5.85 -15.07 -12.64
N GLN A 105 6.46 -16.26 -12.79
CA GLN A 105 6.03 -17.25 -13.78
C GLN A 105 4.69 -17.89 -13.39
N ALA A 106 4.41 -18.10 -12.11
CA ALA A 106 3.14 -18.63 -11.63
C ALA A 106 1.96 -17.73 -12.05
N LEU A 107 2.13 -16.39 -12.01
CA LEU A 107 1.13 -15.44 -12.51
C LEU A 107 0.77 -15.68 -14.00
N LYS A 108 1.75 -16.05 -14.84
CA LYS A 108 1.49 -16.40 -16.26
C LYS A 108 0.59 -17.63 -16.38
N PHE A 109 0.75 -18.59 -15.48
CA PHE A 109 -0.07 -19.80 -15.47
C PHE A 109 -1.46 -19.56 -14.89
N ASP A 110 -1.60 -18.67 -13.90
CA ASP A 110 -2.91 -18.22 -13.41
C ASP A 110 -3.77 -17.64 -14.54
N VAL A 111 -3.19 -16.73 -15.35
CA VAL A 111 -3.88 -16.08 -16.47
C VAL A 111 -4.30 -17.10 -17.53
N LYS A 112 -3.50 -18.14 -17.72
CA LYS A 112 -3.81 -19.28 -18.60
C LYS A 112 -4.76 -20.31 -17.98
N LYS A 113 -5.20 -20.09 -16.72
CA LYS A 113 -6.03 -21.01 -15.93
C LYS A 113 -5.40 -22.39 -15.73
N ASN A 114 -4.08 -22.46 -15.74
CA ASN A 114 -3.34 -23.68 -15.41
C ASN A 114 -2.92 -23.64 -13.94
N ASN A 115 -3.91 -23.86 -13.06
CA ASN A 115 -3.73 -23.73 -11.61
C ASN A 115 -2.66 -24.69 -11.07
N GLN A 116 -2.57 -25.91 -11.63
CA GLN A 116 -1.57 -26.89 -11.19
C GLN A 116 -0.14 -26.37 -11.40
N ALA A 117 0.19 -25.91 -12.61
CA ALA A 117 1.53 -25.38 -12.89
C ALA A 117 1.83 -24.10 -12.09
N ALA A 118 0.81 -23.27 -11.83
CA ALA A 118 0.98 -22.10 -10.97
C ALA A 118 1.30 -22.49 -9.52
N THR A 119 0.61 -23.49 -8.98
CA THR A 119 0.87 -24.02 -7.63
C THR A 119 2.24 -24.66 -7.52
N GLU A 120 2.64 -25.53 -8.46
CA GLU A 120 3.96 -26.18 -8.47
C GLU A 120 5.10 -25.14 -8.46
N LEU A 121 4.97 -24.05 -9.23
CA LEU A 121 5.97 -22.98 -9.22
C LEU A 121 6.00 -22.18 -7.91
N ARG A 122 4.84 -21.97 -7.27
CA ARG A 122 4.80 -21.30 -5.95
C ARG A 122 5.43 -22.17 -4.88
N GLU A 123 5.13 -23.47 -4.86
CA GLU A 123 5.73 -24.43 -3.93
C GLU A 123 7.25 -24.42 -4.07
N GLN A 124 7.76 -24.51 -5.31
CA GLN A 124 9.20 -24.40 -5.56
C GLN A 124 9.77 -23.05 -5.08
N ALA A 125 9.07 -21.93 -5.34
CA ALA A 125 9.52 -20.63 -4.88
C ALA A 125 9.63 -20.56 -3.34
N PHE A 126 8.67 -21.15 -2.64
CA PHE A 126 8.62 -21.11 -1.17
C PHE A 126 9.60 -22.08 -0.52
N GLU A 127 9.89 -23.23 -1.14
CA GLU A 127 10.96 -24.13 -0.71
C GLU A 127 12.36 -23.49 -0.83
N GLU A 128 12.57 -22.66 -1.86
CA GLU A 128 13.84 -21.96 -2.08
C GLU A 128 13.95 -20.62 -1.32
N ALA A 129 12.82 -20.08 -0.84
CA ALA A 129 12.80 -18.84 -0.08
C ALA A 129 13.40 -19.05 1.33
N GLU A 130 14.24 -18.11 1.75
CA GLU A 130 14.81 -18.12 3.09
C GLU A 130 13.72 -17.77 4.13
N ALA A 131 13.47 -18.69 5.06
CA ALA A 131 12.65 -18.42 6.24
C ALA A 131 13.41 -17.46 7.18
N ILE A 132 12.75 -16.38 7.57
CA ILE A 132 13.36 -15.33 8.39
C ILE A 132 12.46 -15.07 9.58
N SER A 133 13.04 -15.28 10.76
CA SER A 133 12.42 -14.98 12.03
C SER A 133 12.38 -13.48 12.30
N GLY A 134 11.58 -13.08 13.28
CA GLY A 134 11.49 -11.69 13.67
C GLY A 134 10.39 -11.47 14.69
N ALA A 135 9.91 -10.23 14.75
CA ALA A 135 8.79 -9.86 15.58
C ALA A 135 7.88 -8.82 14.92
N ILE A 136 6.58 -9.02 15.05
CA ILE A 136 5.51 -8.13 14.61
C ILE A 136 4.76 -7.59 15.83
N ASN A 137 4.74 -6.28 16.01
CA ASN A 137 4.20 -5.62 17.21
C ASN A 137 4.76 -6.18 18.55
N GLY A 138 5.95 -6.77 18.54
CA GLY A 138 6.59 -7.39 19.70
C GLY A 138 6.32 -8.89 19.86
N GLU A 139 5.42 -9.49 19.07
CA GLU A 139 5.17 -10.92 19.03
C GLU A 139 6.10 -11.59 18.01
N THR A 140 6.80 -12.65 18.43
CA THR A 140 7.82 -13.31 17.62
C THR A 140 7.22 -14.25 16.58
N PHE A 141 7.89 -14.38 15.44
CA PHE A 141 7.61 -15.37 14.40
C PHE A 141 8.90 -16.01 13.88
N GLU A 142 8.81 -17.23 13.34
CA GLU A 142 9.89 -17.96 12.66
C GLU A 142 9.87 -17.71 11.14
N TRP A 143 8.71 -17.39 10.59
CA TRP A 143 8.56 -16.92 9.21
C TRP A 143 7.39 -15.95 9.08
N LEU A 144 7.43 -15.12 8.04
CA LEU A 144 6.35 -14.21 7.69
C LEU A 144 6.05 -14.31 6.19
N ALA A 145 4.77 -14.32 5.83
CA ALA A 145 4.28 -14.28 4.47
C ALA A 145 3.09 -13.32 4.35
N ASP A 146 2.85 -12.79 3.16
CA ASP A 146 1.54 -12.25 2.80
C ASP A 146 0.53 -13.41 2.70
N ALA A 147 -0.72 -13.19 3.13
CA ALA A 147 -1.78 -14.18 3.00
C ALA A 147 -2.13 -14.50 1.54
N ASP A 148 -1.72 -13.67 0.59
CA ASP A 148 -1.81 -13.96 -0.85
C ASP A 148 -0.67 -14.89 -1.28
N PRO A 149 -0.97 -16.14 -1.69
CA PRO A 149 0.05 -17.10 -2.12
C PRO A 149 0.73 -16.69 -3.43
N ARG A 150 0.25 -15.66 -4.13
CA ARG A 150 0.98 -15.09 -5.28
C ARG A 150 2.23 -14.32 -4.86
N LEU A 151 2.32 -13.93 -3.59
CA LEU A 151 3.43 -13.17 -3.01
C LEU A 151 4.24 -13.99 -2.02
N GLY A 152 3.60 -14.62 -1.03
CA GLY A 152 4.30 -15.32 0.05
C GLY A 152 5.27 -14.38 0.81
N PRO A 153 6.57 -14.70 0.96
CA PRO A 153 7.52 -13.88 1.72
C PRO A 153 8.02 -12.63 0.96
N VAL A 154 7.09 -11.94 0.27
CA VAL A 154 7.33 -10.75 -0.56
C VAL A 154 6.40 -9.63 -0.12
N LEU A 155 6.97 -8.46 0.12
CA LEU A 155 6.24 -7.23 0.32
C LEU A 155 6.12 -6.46 -1.00
N GLU A 156 4.90 -6.05 -1.34
CA GLU A 156 4.69 -5.01 -2.33
C GLU A 156 5.04 -3.63 -1.75
N LEU A 157 5.91 -2.88 -2.44
CA LEU A 157 6.32 -1.55 -1.99
C LEU A 157 6.35 -0.54 -3.13
N MET A 158 5.63 0.58 -2.94
CA MET A 158 5.65 1.74 -3.81
C MET A 158 6.60 2.80 -3.24
N MET A 159 7.71 3.03 -3.94
CA MET A 159 8.69 4.05 -3.59
C MET A 159 8.67 5.17 -4.62
N SER A 160 9.36 6.30 -4.35
CA SER A 160 9.31 7.50 -5.19
C SER A 160 9.64 7.29 -6.68
N ASN A 161 10.37 6.22 -7.00
CA ASN A 161 10.85 5.88 -8.33
C ASN A 161 10.05 4.76 -9.02
N ALA A 162 9.54 3.77 -8.30
CA ALA A 162 8.79 2.65 -8.89
C ALA A 162 8.03 1.80 -7.85
N TYR A 163 7.22 0.86 -8.38
CA TYR A 163 6.63 -0.25 -7.65
C TYR A 163 7.56 -1.47 -7.65
N TYR A 164 7.74 -2.08 -6.49
CA TYR A 164 8.67 -3.17 -6.23
C TYR A 164 8.00 -4.38 -5.58
N TRP A 165 8.52 -5.56 -5.92
CA TRP A 165 8.45 -6.74 -5.08
C TRP A 165 9.74 -6.83 -4.27
N VAL A 166 9.59 -6.78 -2.95
CA VAL A 166 10.69 -6.76 -1.98
C VAL A 166 10.63 -8.04 -1.15
N PRO A 167 11.61 -8.94 -1.25
CA PRO A 167 11.64 -10.11 -0.36
C PRO A 167 11.86 -9.64 1.08
N PHE A 168 11.19 -10.25 2.06
CA PHE A 168 11.34 -9.86 3.47
C PHE A 168 12.81 -9.94 3.94
N SER A 169 13.62 -10.83 3.33
CA SER A 169 15.08 -10.90 3.53
C SER A 169 15.88 -9.64 3.26
N ALA A 170 15.32 -8.68 2.51
CA ALA A 170 15.98 -7.41 2.25
C ALA A 170 15.66 -6.34 3.31
N ILE A 171 14.70 -6.60 4.20
CA ILE A 171 14.15 -5.64 5.15
C ILE A 171 14.68 -5.95 6.54
N LYS A 172 15.23 -4.95 7.24
CA LYS A 172 15.59 -5.07 8.65
C LYS A 172 14.42 -4.69 9.55
N SER A 173 13.73 -3.60 9.24
CA SER A 173 12.56 -3.16 10.01
C SER A 173 11.59 -2.33 9.19
N ILE A 174 10.32 -2.41 9.54
CA ILE A 174 9.22 -1.58 9.01
C ILE A 174 8.57 -0.87 10.20
N ARG A 175 8.33 0.43 10.07
CA ARG A 175 7.47 1.19 10.98
C ARG A 175 6.29 1.77 10.23
N ILE A 176 5.11 1.62 10.82
CA ILE A 176 3.84 2.01 10.24
C ILE A 176 3.13 2.96 11.22
N PRO A 177 2.90 4.23 10.85
CA PRO A 177 2.10 5.12 11.66
C PRO A 177 0.62 4.70 11.66
N GLU A 178 -0.14 5.12 12.66
CA GLU A 178 -1.59 4.93 12.66
C GLU A 178 -2.23 5.57 11.42
N PRO A 179 -3.18 4.89 10.75
CA PRO A 179 -3.95 5.49 9.66
C PRO A 179 -4.68 6.75 10.13
N ARG A 180 -4.60 7.83 9.36
CA ARG A 180 -5.23 9.13 9.68
C ARG A 180 -6.14 9.62 8.57
N ASP A 181 -5.82 9.28 7.33
CA ASP A 181 -6.51 9.78 6.15
C ASP A 181 -7.20 8.65 5.39
N LEU A 182 -8.27 8.99 4.68
CA LEU A 182 -9.02 8.02 3.88
C LEU A 182 -8.15 7.33 2.80
N ARG A 183 -7.13 8.02 2.31
CA ARG A 183 -6.14 7.48 1.36
C ARG A 183 -5.25 6.38 1.96
N ASP A 184 -5.13 6.31 3.28
CA ASP A 184 -4.38 5.23 3.95
C ASP A 184 -5.09 3.88 3.78
N MET A 185 -6.39 3.90 3.46
CA MET A 185 -7.15 2.70 3.09
C MET A 185 -6.71 2.15 1.73
N CYS A 186 -6.03 2.95 0.90
CA CYS A 186 -5.46 2.51 -0.37
C CYS A 186 -3.95 2.26 -0.24
N TRP A 187 -3.24 3.14 0.47
CA TRP A 187 -1.77 3.14 0.55
C TRP A 187 -1.31 3.43 1.97
N THR A 188 -0.77 2.42 2.65
CA THR A 188 -0.24 2.56 4.00
C THR A 188 1.17 3.15 3.94
N PRO A 189 1.41 4.36 4.46
CA PRO A 189 2.75 4.94 4.49
C PRO A 189 3.65 4.14 5.43
N VAL A 190 4.92 3.95 5.06
CA VAL A 190 5.88 3.20 5.85
C VAL A 190 7.27 3.83 5.86
N ASN A 191 7.96 3.71 6.99
CA ASN A 191 9.41 3.91 7.08
C ASN A 191 10.08 2.54 7.15
N LEU A 192 11.10 2.31 6.33
CA LEU A 192 11.86 1.07 6.30
C LEU A 192 13.32 1.32 6.66
N LEU A 193 13.93 0.28 7.22
CA LEU A 193 15.38 0.13 7.27
C LEU A 193 15.73 -1.13 6.48
N TRP A 194 16.59 -1.00 5.48
CA TRP A 194 17.12 -2.15 4.75
C TRP A 194 18.17 -2.89 5.57
N VAL A 195 18.42 -4.16 5.26
CA VAL A 195 19.49 -4.94 5.91
C VAL A 195 20.89 -4.32 5.76
N ASN A 196 21.12 -3.50 4.73
CA ASN A 196 22.36 -2.75 4.55
C ASN A 196 22.43 -1.45 5.38
N GLY A 197 21.42 -1.17 6.21
CA GLY A 197 21.32 0.01 7.07
C GLY A 197 20.84 1.29 6.37
N GLY A 198 20.45 1.23 5.09
CA GLY A 198 19.87 2.37 4.38
C GLY A 198 18.42 2.61 4.81
N PRO A 199 18.03 3.83 5.22
CA PRO A 199 16.63 4.15 5.46
C PRO A 199 15.88 4.38 4.15
N ALA A 200 14.60 4.04 4.12
CA ALA A 200 13.70 4.36 3.02
C ALA A 200 12.29 4.72 3.50
N ASN A 201 11.56 5.41 2.65
CA ASN A 201 10.14 5.70 2.84
C ASN A 201 9.38 5.20 1.62
N GLY A 202 8.17 4.72 1.83
CA GLY A 202 7.33 4.23 0.76
C GLY A 202 5.90 4.02 1.21
N PHE A 203 5.14 3.33 0.37
CA PHE A 203 3.78 2.95 0.64
C PHE A 203 3.58 1.46 0.35
N ILE A 204 2.93 0.76 1.26
CA ILE A 204 2.41 -0.59 1.01
C ILE A 204 0.99 -0.42 0.46
N PRO A 205 0.62 -1.05 -0.67
CA PRO A 205 -0.78 -1.13 -1.08
C PRO A 205 -1.61 -1.79 0.03
N THR A 206 -2.53 -1.04 0.61
CA THR A 206 -3.29 -1.48 1.80
C THR A 206 -4.26 -2.61 1.48
N ARG A 207 -4.60 -2.77 0.19
CA ARG A 207 -5.56 -3.74 -0.30
C ARG A 207 -4.92 -4.63 -1.37
N TYR A 208 -5.47 -5.82 -1.51
CA TYR A 208 -5.16 -6.70 -2.65
C TYR A 208 -5.63 -6.09 -3.97
N VAL A 209 -4.94 -6.38 -5.07
CA VAL A 209 -5.13 -5.69 -6.35
C VAL A 209 -6.55 -5.84 -6.91
N GLU A 210 -7.19 -7.00 -6.76
CA GLU A 210 -8.56 -7.25 -7.26
C GLU A 210 -9.66 -6.55 -6.43
N THR A 211 -9.32 -5.94 -5.29
CA THR A 211 -10.31 -5.32 -4.38
C THR A 211 -11.15 -4.24 -5.06
N VAL A 212 -10.58 -3.55 -6.06
CA VAL A 212 -11.32 -2.52 -6.81
C VAL A 212 -12.48 -3.09 -7.64
N LEU A 213 -12.41 -4.38 -7.99
CA LEU A 213 -13.44 -5.10 -8.73
C LEU A 213 -14.60 -5.57 -7.83
N ALA A 214 -14.43 -5.54 -6.51
CA ALA A 214 -15.46 -5.97 -5.58
C ALA A 214 -16.63 -4.98 -5.51
N ASP A 215 -17.84 -5.49 -5.44
CA ASP A 215 -19.06 -4.70 -5.17
C ASP A 215 -19.38 -4.67 -3.66
N ASP A 216 -18.35 -4.42 -2.84
CA ASP A 216 -18.48 -4.31 -1.39
C ASP A 216 -17.64 -3.13 -0.88
N ALA A 217 -18.30 -2.19 -0.22
CA ALA A 217 -17.67 -1.01 0.32
C ALA A 217 -16.70 -1.31 1.47
N ASN A 218 -16.94 -2.34 2.29
CA ASN A 218 -16.05 -2.71 3.40
C ASN A 218 -14.73 -3.29 2.88
N LEU A 219 -14.76 -4.06 1.80
CA LEU A 219 -13.55 -4.51 1.11
C LEU A 219 -12.78 -3.31 0.55
N LYS A 220 -13.48 -2.41 -0.16
CA LYS A 220 -12.87 -1.22 -0.74
C LYS A 220 -12.31 -0.25 0.31
N LEU A 221 -12.93 -0.15 1.48
CA LEU A 221 -12.50 0.70 2.59
C LEU A 221 -11.48 0.01 3.52
N SER A 222 -10.95 -1.17 3.16
CA SER A 222 -9.98 -1.91 3.98
C SER A 222 -10.49 -2.27 5.38
N ARG A 223 -11.80 -2.48 5.53
CA ARG A 223 -12.44 -2.88 6.80
C ARG A 223 -12.63 -4.38 6.92
N LEU A 224 -12.42 -5.11 5.83
CA LEU A 224 -12.66 -6.54 5.73
C LEU A 224 -11.65 -7.15 4.77
N THR A 225 -11.35 -8.43 5.00
CA THR A 225 -10.67 -9.30 4.03
C THR A 225 -11.57 -10.51 3.79
N THR A 226 -11.83 -10.84 2.53
CA THR A 226 -12.50 -12.10 2.13
C THR A 226 -11.69 -12.79 1.05
N TRP A 227 -12.13 -13.99 0.63
CA TRP A 227 -11.46 -14.77 -0.41
C TRP A 227 -12.40 -15.01 -1.58
N VAL A 228 -11.89 -14.81 -2.80
CA VAL A 228 -12.56 -15.10 -4.07
C VAL A 228 -11.65 -16.03 -4.87
N ASP A 229 -12.11 -17.24 -5.14
CA ASP A 229 -11.31 -18.27 -5.83
C ASP A 229 -9.90 -18.44 -5.21
N GLU A 230 -9.86 -18.57 -3.88
CA GLU A 230 -8.64 -18.69 -3.04
C GLU A 230 -7.72 -17.47 -3.03
N LYS A 231 -8.08 -16.38 -3.71
CA LYS A 231 -7.34 -15.11 -3.68
C LYS A 231 -7.95 -14.17 -2.66
N PRO A 232 -7.15 -13.55 -1.78
CA PRO A 232 -7.71 -12.60 -0.85
C PRO A 232 -8.08 -11.30 -1.56
N VAL A 233 -9.16 -10.67 -1.10
CA VAL A 233 -9.66 -9.36 -1.51
C VAL A 233 -9.97 -8.53 -0.27
N GLY A 234 -9.85 -7.21 -0.37
CA GLY A 234 -9.97 -6.32 0.78
C GLY A 234 -8.62 -6.00 1.42
N GLN A 235 -8.61 -5.84 2.73
CA GLN A 235 -7.42 -5.43 3.49
C GLN A 235 -6.31 -6.49 3.41
N ARG A 236 -5.06 -6.03 3.23
CA ARG A 236 -3.88 -6.91 3.23
C ARG A 236 -3.67 -7.56 4.59
N MET A 237 -3.38 -8.86 4.56
CA MET A 237 -3.12 -9.70 5.73
C MET A 237 -1.72 -10.30 5.62
N PHE A 238 -1.05 -10.43 6.77
CA PHE A 238 0.18 -11.20 6.89
C PHE A 238 -0.05 -12.39 7.79
N VAL A 239 0.64 -13.48 7.50
CA VAL A 239 0.51 -14.77 8.18
C VAL A 239 1.90 -15.24 8.59
N SER A 240 1.94 -15.85 9.77
CA SER A 240 3.08 -16.58 10.35
C SER A 240 2.57 -17.88 10.95
N GLU A 241 3.45 -18.68 11.54
CA GLU A 241 3.04 -19.86 12.31
C GLU A 241 2.28 -19.51 13.60
N ALA A 242 2.45 -18.30 14.11
CA ALA A 242 1.91 -17.87 15.39
C ALA A 242 0.63 -17.01 15.25
N THR A 243 0.54 -16.20 14.19
CA THR A 243 -0.54 -15.22 14.04
C THR A 243 -0.88 -14.91 12.59
N GLU A 244 -2.14 -14.50 12.39
CA GLU A 244 -2.61 -13.74 11.23
C GLU A 244 -2.87 -12.31 11.68
N VAL A 245 -2.39 -11.31 10.93
CA VAL A 245 -2.48 -9.90 11.34
C VAL A 245 -2.77 -9.01 10.15
N SER A 246 -3.70 -8.08 10.32
CA SER A 246 -4.05 -7.13 9.27
C SER A 246 -3.03 -5.99 9.19
N LEU A 247 -2.75 -5.49 7.98
CA LEU A 247 -1.76 -4.44 7.79
C LEU A 247 -2.03 -3.18 8.65
N GLN A 248 -3.30 -2.80 8.85
CA GLN A 248 -3.63 -1.61 9.64
C GLN A 248 -3.45 -1.79 11.15
N GLU A 249 -3.30 -3.02 11.64
CA GLU A 249 -2.96 -3.32 13.04
C GLU A 249 -1.45 -3.30 13.29
N ILE A 250 -0.64 -3.41 12.23
CA ILE A 250 0.82 -3.41 12.33
C ILE A 250 1.34 -2.00 12.63
N ARG A 251 2.23 -1.88 13.61
CA ARG A 251 2.98 -0.66 13.93
C ARG A 251 4.46 -0.84 13.75
N SER A 252 4.97 -2.04 14.01
CA SER A 252 6.37 -2.38 13.79
C SER A 252 6.53 -3.82 13.34
N VAL A 253 7.41 -4.04 12.38
CA VAL A 253 7.95 -5.36 12.04
C VAL A 253 9.47 -5.25 12.12
N ASN A 254 10.11 -6.18 12.83
CA ASN A 254 11.57 -6.31 12.84
C ASN A 254 11.90 -7.72 12.37
N PHE A 255 12.83 -7.83 11.42
CA PHE A 255 13.33 -9.12 10.96
C PHE A 255 14.71 -9.34 11.57
N ASP A 256 14.94 -10.57 11.99
CA ASP A 256 16.26 -10.99 12.43
C ASP A 256 17.17 -11.04 11.20
N SER A 257 18.38 -10.54 11.36
CA SER A 257 19.38 -10.58 10.30
C SER A 257 20.73 -10.93 10.91
N ALA A 258 21.51 -11.76 10.22
CA ALA A 258 22.85 -12.14 10.67
C ALA A 258 23.80 -10.94 10.89
N LEU A 259 23.46 -9.75 10.38
CA LEU A 259 24.12 -8.48 10.63
C LEU A 259 23.27 -7.61 11.57
N ASP A 260 23.51 -7.66 12.87
CA ASP A 260 22.97 -6.68 13.82
C ASP A 260 23.75 -5.37 13.73
N ILE A 261 23.27 -4.45 12.90
CA ILE A 261 23.68 -3.05 12.98
C ILE A 261 22.61 -2.33 13.78
N HIS A 262 22.85 -2.13 15.08
CA HIS A 262 22.08 -1.21 15.90
C HIS A 262 22.19 0.21 15.34
N LYS A 263 21.23 0.61 14.51
CA LYS A 263 20.97 2.01 14.19
C LYS A 263 19.53 2.32 14.56
N GLU A 264 19.37 3.05 15.66
CA GLU A 264 18.08 3.62 16.04
C GLU A 264 17.61 4.56 14.91
N LEU A 265 16.47 4.22 14.31
CA LEU A 265 15.77 5.11 13.40
C LEU A 265 15.31 6.33 14.20
N GLY A 266 15.88 7.51 13.88
CA GLY A 266 15.56 8.79 14.51
C GLY A 266 14.08 9.20 14.44
N PRO A 267 13.72 10.32 15.09
CA PRO A 267 12.32 10.73 15.25
C PRO A 267 11.64 11.02 13.91
N ILE A 268 10.37 10.65 13.82
CA ILE A 268 9.50 10.82 12.66
C ILE A 268 9.22 12.31 12.47
N HIS A 269 9.42 12.86 11.28
CA HIS A 269 8.83 14.13 10.87
C HIS A 269 7.61 13.83 10.01
N SER A 270 6.42 13.97 10.60
CA SER A 270 5.20 14.14 9.81
C SER A 270 5.37 15.43 9.03
N GLY A 271 5.34 15.38 7.70
CA GLY A 271 5.52 16.54 6.83
C GLY A 271 4.36 17.53 6.90
N ASP A 272 4.17 18.15 8.06
CA ASP A 272 3.19 19.20 8.31
C ASP A 272 3.84 20.27 9.22
N ASP A 273 4.75 21.06 8.65
CA ASP A 273 5.21 22.30 9.28
C ASP A 273 4.44 23.46 8.65
N GLY A 274 3.32 23.81 9.30
CA GLY A 274 2.66 25.09 9.10
C GLY A 274 3.59 26.26 9.46
N PRO A 275 3.39 27.46 8.90
CA PRO A 275 4.36 28.54 9.01
C PRO A 275 4.42 29.08 10.44
N SER A 276 5.52 28.80 11.14
CA SER A 276 5.91 29.47 12.38
C SER A 276 6.19 30.94 12.08
N SER A 277 5.31 31.82 12.58
CA SER A 277 5.41 33.26 12.50
C SER A 277 6.64 33.76 13.28
N ARG A 278 7.73 34.09 12.57
CA ARG A 278 8.79 34.94 13.13
C ARG A 278 8.40 36.40 13.03
N LYS A 279 8.15 37.03 14.18
CA LYS A 279 8.16 38.49 14.31
C LYS A 279 9.60 39.01 14.07
N PRO A 280 9.80 40.12 13.35
CA PRO A 280 11.07 40.82 13.36
C PRO A 280 11.12 41.76 14.56
N ASP A 281 12.11 41.57 15.43
CA ASP A 281 12.62 42.60 16.32
C ASP A 281 13.41 43.62 15.50
N HIS A 282 12.99 44.88 15.52
CA HIS A 282 13.79 46.00 15.06
C HIS A 282 14.30 46.77 16.28
N GLY A 283 15.62 46.66 16.50
CA GLY A 283 16.43 47.74 17.07
C GLY A 283 16.90 48.69 15.98
#